data_AF-A0A9P8FB34-F1
#
_entry.id   AF-A0A9P8FB34-F1
#
_cell.length_a   1.000
_cell.length_b   1.000
_cell.length_c   1.000
_cell.angle_alpha   90.00
_cell.angle_beta   90.00
_cell.angle_gamma   90.00
#
_symmetry.space_group_name_H-M   'P 1'
#
loop_
_entity.id
_entity.type
_entity.pdbx_description
1 polymer ?
#
loop_
_entity_poly.entity_id
_entity_poly.type
_entity_poly.pdbx_seq_one_letter_code
_entity_poly.pdbx_strand_id
1 'polypeptide(L)'
;SYARGDIGGMASTAMGLFKKVTRGNDSYEENKRTKTSPGDVIMWSGSKDDQTSADASIAGQATGAMSWAFIGALRKNPQQSYVQLLNSIRDELQGQYTQKPQLSASHPIDTNLLYVM
;
A
#
# COMPACT_ATOMS: atom_id res chain seq x y z
N SER A 1 15.36 -33.55 42.56
CA SER A 1 15.11 -33.44 41.11
C SER A 1 15.14 -31.99 40.64
N TYR A 2 16.32 -31.37 40.54
CA TYR A 2 16.51 -30.01 40.02
C TYR A 2 17.97 -29.87 39.63
N ALA A 3 18.35 -30.18 38.38
CA ALA A 3 19.67 -29.86 37.79
C ALA A 3 19.86 -30.46 36.37
N ARG A 4 18.79 -30.87 35.68
CA ARG A 4 18.89 -31.54 34.37
C ARG A 4 18.23 -30.80 33.21
N GLY A 5 17.76 -29.58 33.43
CA GLY A 5 17.16 -28.74 32.40
C GLY A 5 17.69 -27.33 32.51
N ASP A 6 18.73 -27.00 31.74
CA ASP A 6 18.99 -25.60 31.31
C ASP A 6 20.09 -25.48 30.25
N ILE A 7 21.01 -26.45 30.16
CA ILE A 7 22.17 -26.34 29.26
C ILE A 7 21.74 -26.34 27.77
N GLY A 8 20.73 -27.12 27.40
CA GLY A 8 20.21 -27.18 26.03
C GLY A 8 19.50 -25.89 25.59
N GLY A 9 18.74 -25.26 26.48
CA GLY A 9 17.98 -24.03 26.19
C GLY A 9 18.87 -22.78 26.11
N MET A 10 19.92 -22.73 26.94
CA MET A 10 20.90 -21.65 26.91
C MET A 10 21.77 -21.71 25.64
N ALA A 11 22.17 -22.90 25.18
CA ALA A 11 22.95 -23.06 23.96
C ALA A 11 22.18 -22.63 22.70
N SER A 12 20.89 -22.99 22.60
CA SER A 12 20.03 -22.53 21.50
C SER A 12 19.80 -21.01 21.51
N THR A 13 19.72 -20.41 22.69
CA THR A 13 19.55 -18.95 22.83
C THR A 13 20.80 -18.22 22.38
N ALA A 14 22.00 -18.66 22.81
CA ALA A 14 23.26 -18.10 22.35
C ALA A 14 23.46 -18.25 20.83
N MET A 15 23.12 -19.42 20.28
CA MET A 15 23.14 -19.67 18.84
C MET A 15 22.15 -18.77 18.08
N GLY A 16 20.95 -18.55 18.63
CA GLY A 16 19.94 -17.65 18.07
C GLY A 16 20.38 -16.19 18.06
N LEU A 17 21.03 -15.74 19.13
CA LEU A 17 21.62 -14.40 19.21
C LEU A 17 22.80 -14.24 18.24
N PHE A 18 23.70 -15.21 18.18
CA PHE A 18 24.81 -15.20 17.21
C PHE A 18 24.30 -15.14 15.77
N LYS A 19 23.32 -15.99 15.42
CA LYS A 19 22.69 -16.00 14.09
C LYS A 19 22.02 -14.66 13.76
N LYS A 20 21.41 -14.00 14.74
CA LYS A 20 20.77 -12.69 14.58
C LYS A 20 21.81 -11.56 14.39
N VAL A 21 22.95 -11.63 15.08
CA VAL A 21 24.06 -10.69 14.94
C VAL A 21 24.77 -10.87 13.60
N THR A 22 24.93 -12.10 13.11
CA THR A 22 25.50 -12.37 11.77
C THR A 22 24.53 -12.06 10.61
N ARG A 23 23.21 -12.06 10.86
CA ARG A 23 22.16 -11.61 9.91
C ARG A 23 21.82 -10.12 10.08
N GLY A 24 22.79 -9.30 10.51
CA GLY A 24 22.59 -7.85 10.57
C GLY A 24 22.22 -7.30 9.19
N ASN A 25 21.14 -6.51 9.13
CA ASN A 25 20.58 -5.87 7.94
C ASN A 25 19.86 -6.73 6.87
N ASP A 26 19.82 -8.05 6.98
CA ASP A 26 19.19 -8.91 5.96
C ASP A 26 17.72 -8.54 5.68
N SER A 27 16.91 -8.35 6.73
CA SER A 27 15.48 -8.03 6.57
C SER A 27 15.24 -6.62 6.03
N TYR A 28 16.13 -5.68 6.31
CA TYR A 28 16.05 -4.32 5.79
C TYR A 28 16.42 -4.28 4.30
N GLU A 29 17.47 -5.00 3.91
CA GLU A 29 17.87 -5.15 2.51
C GLU A 29 16.85 -5.98 1.72
N GLU A 30 16.22 -6.98 2.33
CA GLU A 30 15.12 -7.74 1.75
C GLU A 30 13.91 -6.84 1.50
N ASN A 31 13.45 -6.07 2.49
CA ASN A 31 12.35 -5.11 2.35
C ASN A 31 12.63 -4.06 1.25
N LYS A 32 13.88 -3.59 1.13
CA LYS A 32 14.29 -2.70 0.03
C LYS A 32 14.16 -3.38 -1.33
N ARG A 33 14.57 -4.65 -1.45
CA ARG A 33 14.50 -5.42 -2.70
C ARG A 33 13.06 -5.72 -3.10
N THR A 34 12.23 -6.14 -2.16
CA THR A 34 10.81 -6.48 -2.39
C THR A 34 9.90 -5.25 -2.41
N LYS A 35 10.42 -4.07 -2.06
CA LYS A 35 9.66 -2.82 -1.87
C LYS A 35 8.54 -2.97 -0.83
N THR A 36 8.72 -3.86 0.13
CA THR A 36 7.74 -4.11 1.20
C THR A 36 8.03 -3.26 2.42
N SER A 37 6.99 -2.94 3.17
CA SER A 37 7.08 -2.22 4.43
C SER A 37 6.38 -3.02 5.53
N PRO A 38 6.87 -3.00 6.78
CA PRO A 38 6.12 -3.54 7.91
C PRO A 38 4.83 -2.74 8.23
N GLY A 39 4.66 -1.54 7.67
CA GLY A 39 3.42 -0.77 7.76
C GLY A 39 2.46 -1.07 6.61
N ASP A 40 1.15 -0.97 6.89
CA ASP A 40 0.10 -1.01 5.88
C ASP A 40 0.03 0.37 5.19
N VAL A 41 0.48 0.41 3.94
CA VAL A 41 0.56 1.63 3.14
C VAL A 41 -0.17 1.40 1.84
N ILE A 42 -1.23 2.17 1.63
CA ILE A 42 -2.00 2.21 0.40
C ILE A 42 -1.77 3.55 -0.30
N MET A 43 -1.43 3.50 -1.58
CA MET A 43 -1.23 4.69 -2.41
C MET A 43 -2.16 4.66 -3.61
N TRP A 44 -2.85 5.78 -3.82
CA TRP A 44 -3.65 6.05 -5.01
C TRP A 44 -2.88 7.01 -5.91
N SER A 45 -2.61 6.63 -7.17
CA SER A 45 -1.95 7.48 -8.15
C SER A 45 -2.89 7.84 -9.30
N GLY A 46 -2.75 9.06 -9.83
CA GLY A 46 -3.62 9.59 -10.87
C GLY A 46 -3.29 9.16 -12.29
N SER A 47 -2.11 8.62 -12.56
CA SER A 47 -1.71 8.20 -13.89
C SER A 47 -0.93 6.90 -13.88
N LYS A 48 -0.99 6.19 -15.01
CA LYS A 48 0.01 5.18 -15.34
C LYS A 48 1.34 5.88 -15.65
N ASP A 49 2.46 5.24 -15.33
CA ASP A 49 3.81 5.80 -15.48
C ASP A 49 4.10 6.42 -16.86
N ASP A 50 3.42 5.96 -17.92
CA ASP A 50 3.54 6.46 -19.30
C ASP A 50 2.60 7.65 -19.63
N GLN A 51 1.88 8.20 -18.66
CA GLN A 51 0.87 9.24 -18.86
C GLN A 51 1.13 10.48 -17.99
N THR A 52 1.00 11.66 -18.61
CA THR A 52 1.10 12.95 -17.90
C THR A 52 -0.12 13.15 -17.00
N SER A 53 0.12 13.57 -15.75
CA SER A 53 -0.95 13.98 -14.87
C SER A 53 -1.62 15.25 -15.40
N ALA A 54 -2.92 15.19 -15.71
CA ALA A 54 -3.66 16.33 -16.19
C ALA A 54 -4.14 17.19 -15.00
N ASP A 55 -3.85 18.48 -15.06
CA ASP A 55 -4.54 19.47 -14.23
C ASP A 55 -5.99 19.59 -14.73
N ALA A 56 -6.94 19.44 -13.81
CA ALA A 56 -8.36 19.58 -14.10
C ALA A 56 -8.80 21.01 -13.79
N SER A 57 -9.42 21.70 -14.75
CA SER A 57 -10.15 22.94 -14.45
C SER A 57 -11.63 22.59 -14.33
N ILE A 58 -12.10 22.46 -13.09
CA ILE A 58 -13.48 22.07 -12.81
C ILE A 58 -14.19 23.28 -12.21
N ALA A 59 -15.24 23.74 -12.89
CA ALA A 59 -15.98 24.95 -12.52
C ALA A 59 -15.12 26.23 -12.39
N GLY A 60 -14.02 26.33 -13.16
CA GLY A 60 -13.13 27.49 -13.14
C GLY A 60 -12.11 27.50 -12.00
N GLN A 61 -12.05 26.44 -11.18
CA GLN A 61 -10.98 26.23 -10.20
C GLN A 61 -10.00 25.17 -10.70
N ALA A 62 -8.70 25.47 -10.58
CA ALA A 62 -7.65 24.49 -10.78
C ALA A 62 -7.72 23.44 -9.66
N THR A 63 -7.99 22.19 -10.01
CA THR A 63 -8.02 21.05 -9.11
C THR A 63 -7.29 19.87 -9.75
N GLY A 64 -6.75 18.96 -8.95
CA GLY A 64 -6.18 17.73 -9.49
C GLY A 64 -7.31 16.81 -9.96
N ALA A 65 -7.25 16.32 -11.20
CA ALA A 65 -8.25 15.39 -11.75
C ALA A 65 -8.47 14.18 -10.83
N MET A 66 -7.38 13.57 -10.35
CA MET A 66 -7.44 12.42 -9.44
C MET A 66 -8.08 12.76 -8.08
N SER A 67 -7.69 13.87 -7.46
CA SER A 67 -8.25 14.28 -6.16
C SER A 67 -9.74 14.59 -6.28
N TRP A 68 -10.15 15.24 -7.36
CA TRP A 68 -11.56 15.51 -7.63
C TRP A 68 -12.36 14.22 -7.82
N ALA A 69 -11.86 13.30 -8.65
CA ALA A 69 -12.50 12.01 -8.90
C ALA A 69 -12.57 11.13 -7.64
N PHE A 70 -11.50 11.11 -6.83
CA PHE A 70 -11.46 10.38 -5.56
C PHE A 70 -12.53 10.87 -4.58
N ILE A 71 -12.62 12.19 -4.39
CA ILE A 71 -13.62 12.80 -3.52
C ILE A 71 -15.03 12.58 -4.09
N GLY A 72 -15.21 12.70 -5.42
CA GLY A 72 -16.47 12.47 -6.10
C GLY A 72 -16.99 11.04 -5.90
N ALA A 73 -16.13 10.05 -6.11
CA ALA A 73 -16.46 8.63 -5.92
C ALA A 73 -16.91 8.32 -4.49
N LEU A 74 -16.17 8.80 -3.48
CA LEU A 74 -16.52 8.59 -2.07
C LEU A 74 -17.80 9.32 -1.65
N ARG A 75 -18.07 10.50 -2.22
CA ARG A 75 -19.32 11.23 -1.95
C ARG A 75 -20.55 10.54 -2.54
N LYS A 76 -20.42 9.95 -3.73
CA LYS A 76 -21.53 9.22 -4.38
C LYS A 76 -21.80 7.88 -3.72
N ASN A 77 -20.74 7.17 -3.30
CA ASN A 77 -20.85 5.92 -2.57
C ASN A 77 -19.76 5.84 -1.48
N PRO A 78 -20.08 6.05 -0.20
CA PRO A 78 -19.09 6.01 0.86
C PRO A 78 -18.68 4.59 1.27
N GLN A 79 -19.47 3.56 0.92
CA GLN A 79 -19.22 2.17 1.30
C GLN A 79 -18.82 1.35 0.08
N GLN A 80 -17.51 1.30 -0.17
CA GLN A 80 -16.92 0.62 -1.32
C GLN A 80 -15.77 -0.25 -0.87
N SER A 81 -15.56 -1.38 -1.55
CA SER A 81 -14.29 -2.10 -1.49
C SER A 81 -13.19 -1.35 -2.23
N TYR A 82 -11.93 -1.71 -2.01
CA TYR A 82 -10.79 -1.10 -2.73
C TYR A 82 -10.96 -1.21 -4.26
N VAL A 83 -11.40 -2.36 -4.78
CA VAL A 83 -11.62 -2.54 -6.22
C VAL A 83 -12.81 -1.72 -6.73
N GLN A 84 -13.89 -1.61 -5.96
CA GLN A 84 -15.03 -0.78 -6.31
C GLN A 84 -14.66 0.70 -6.34
N LEU A 85 -13.91 1.17 -5.34
CA LEU A 85 -13.45 2.54 -5.28
C LEU A 85 -12.55 2.87 -6.47
N LEU A 86 -11.63 1.98 -6.83
CA LEU A 86 -10.79 2.15 -8.02
C LEU A 86 -11.61 2.31 -9.31
N ASN A 87 -12.67 1.50 -9.47
CA ASN A 87 -13.55 1.58 -10.63
C ASN A 87 -14.39 2.85 -10.62
N SER A 88 -14.97 3.24 -9.48
CA SER A 88 -15.72 4.49 -9.35
C SER A 88 -14.86 5.72 -9.70
N ILE A 89 -13.60 5.75 -9.28
CA ILE A 89 -12.66 6.83 -9.65
C ILE A 89 -12.42 6.85 -11.16
N ARG A 90 -12.26 5.67 -11.79
CA ARG A 90 -12.10 5.57 -13.25
C ARG A 90 -13.34 6.09 -13.98
N ASP A 91 -14.52 5.79 -13.47
CA ASP A 91 -15.78 6.25 -14.03
C ASP A 91 -15.92 7.78 -13.93
N GLU A 92 -15.49 8.41 -12.83
CA GLU A 92 -15.47 9.88 -12.71
C GLU A 92 -14.51 10.54 -13.73
N LEU A 93 -13.38 9.89 -14.04
CA LEU A 93 -12.38 10.41 -14.97
C LEU A 93 -12.70 10.12 -16.44
N GLN A 94 -13.54 9.11 -16.70
CA GLN A 94 -13.82 8.63 -18.05
C GLN A 94 -14.43 9.74 -18.91
N GLY A 95 -13.90 9.90 -20.12
CA GLY A 95 -14.38 10.87 -21.12
C GLY A 95 -13.88 12.31 -20.90
N GLN A 96 -13.38 12.64 -19.70
CA GLN A 96 -12.79 13.95 -19.40
C GLN A 96 -11.26 13.91 -19.33
N TYR A 97 -10.69 12.79 -18.85
CA TYR A 97 -9.25 12.62 -18.68
C TYR A 97 -8.79 11.28 -19.24
N THR A 98 -7.59 11.25 -19.81
CA THR A 98 -6.95 10.00 -20.28
C THR A 98 -6.25 9.24 -19.16
N GLN A 99 -6.19 9.85 -17.98
CA GLN A 99 -5.60 9.32 -16.76
C GLN A 99 -6.20 7.96 -16.38
N LYS A 100 -5.31 7.03 -16.00
CA LYS A 100 -5.68 5.71 -15.48
C LYS A 100 -5.25 5.61 -14.02
N PRO A 101 -6.18 5.78 -13.07
CA PRO A 101 -5.93 5.57 -11.66
C PRO A 101 -5.32 4.20 -11.38
N GLN A 102 -4.35 4.19 -10.48
CA GLN A 102 -3.75 2.96 -9.95
C GLN A 102 -3.81 2.91 -8.43
N LEU A 103 -3.85 1.69 -7.94
CA LEU A 103 -3.81 1.32 -6.53
C LEU A 103 -2.53 0.53 -6.29
N SER A 104 -1.68 1.03 -5.40
CA SER A 104 -0.43 0.40 -4.97
C SER A 104 -0.48 0.15 -3.47
N ALA A 105 0.15 -0.95 -3.02
CA ALA A 105 0.17 -1.34 -1.62
C ALA A 105 1.56 -1.85 -1.20
N SER A 106 1.93 -1.69 0.07
CA SER A 106 3.20 -2.17 0.65
C SER A 106 3.28 -3.70 0.80
N HIS A 107 2.15 -4.39 0.69
CA HIS A 107 2.01 -5.84 0.70
C HIS A 107 0.79 -6.25 -0.13
N PRO A 108 0.63 -7.53 -0.49
CA PRO A 108 -0.60 -8.02 -1.12
C PRO A 108 -1.83 -7.68 -0.25
N ILE A 109 -2.91 -7.28 -0.91
CA ILE A 109 -4.18 -6.95 -0.26
C ILE A 109 -5.32 -7.69 -0.95
N ASP A 110 -6.35 -8.06 -0.18
CA ASP A 110 -7.63 -8.46 -0.75
C ASP A 110 -8.41 -7.20 -1.10
N THR A 111 -8.53 -6.94 -2.40
CA THR A 111 -9.19 -5.73 -2.90
C THR A 111 -10.71 -5.74 -2.77
N ASN A 112 -11.31 -6.86 -2.34
CA ASN A 112 -12.73 -6.96 -2.04
C ASN A 112 -13.08 -6.47 -0.62
N LEU A 113 -12.07 -6.26 0.23
CA LEU A 113 -12.29 -5.67 1.55
C LEU A 113 -12.79 -4.24 1.43
N LEU A 114 -13.60 -3.81 2.40
CA LEU A 114 -14.08 -2.43 2.50
C LEU A 114 -12.89 -1.47 2.61
N TYR A 115 -12.91 -0.42 1.80
CA TYR A 115 -11.97 0.69 1.94
C TYR A 115 -12.25 1.42 3.26
N VAL A 116 -11.19 1.63 4.04
CA VAL A 116 -11.22 2.37 5.31
C VAL A 116 -10.19 3.50 5.25
N MET A 117 -10.54 4.65 5.84
CA MET A 117 -9.71 5.85 5.92
C MET A 117 -9.71 6.39 7.33
#